data_AF-A0A1Q7BAF9-F1
#
_entry.id   AF-A0A1Q7BAF9-F1
#
_cell.length_a   1.000
_cell.length_b   1.000
_cell.length_c   1.000
_cell.angle_alpha   90.00
_cell.angle_beta   90.00
_cell.angle_gamma   90.00
#
_symmetry.space_group_name_H-M   'P 1'
#
loop_
_entity.id
_entity.type
_entity.pdbx_description
1 polymer ?
#
loop_
_entity_poly.entity_id
_entity_poly.type
_entity_poly.pdbx_seq_one_letter_code
_entity_poly.pdbx_strand_id
1 'polypeptide(L)'
;MTLAVSGGTRNSAYGVIFDVVKPNGTGSATVPRTVTTDNRGNGAVTQFYPDPSFTAASGTVATDVGGVYNVYVNQTSPINIGTVATGTFTVSSKLNVVISEPVQGNVVQRGQTATIIATVTALSGPDNAATVYTSNPLNAPLTLQQTSPGVYTYNYLVTSSDPIGTWTIVVQASDSIGNSGMSSPVNITIAKNDLIVDSLVAYDSKGDPSTSFSPGDTIHAFFRIKYSVGTSYLTSGQYAIGLRNPSGALIANLTAAYDTSRFGFYTSTGYPVSTFDPGGTWTLAVSPNSINDGSGNTGPDLVTSVPLRVVTSPLSYWPFVVAGIVAVLGGIVTVKRFDTSLEGFQHLEQMMGGPLPRGSSILLLGDAGSGKTILSYQLLHDELESARLCALLSYDAFPEDVQARMTEFGWDIISHLRKGRLKIIDCYSGLAGQGEGAIKDPSDLTELNIQITAFIAKAKGGPVTVVLDSLTPIFNGVDEKQAINFIQTLGAKVKKTGGLFIETASKGAIPDDAAAKLRTMADGVIELGIVRSRGKSHRFLSVPKMERRRISSDSVSFQIDRTRGFVFRVSRFSLLKKRVFDLLAQHHILRSTEPGERKPAPQPSKGPPNRLR
;
A
#
# COMPACT_ATOMS: atom_id res chain seq x y z
N MET A 1 54.51 -4.50 -84.25
CA MET A 1 54.66 -3.39 -85.22
C MET A 1 54.99 -3.98 -86.58
N THR A 2 54.35 -3.56 -87.66
CA THR A 2 54.62 -4.09 -89.00
C THR A 2 54.89 -2.93 -89.96
N LEU A 3 56.03 -2.96 -90.64
CA LEU A 3 56.35 -2.04 -91.75
C LEU A 3 56.06 -2.76 -93.06
N ALA A 4 55.24 -2.15 -93.91
CA ALA A 4 55.00 -2.61 -95.28
C ALA A 4 55.58 -1.59 -96.26
N VAL A 5 56.30 -2.08 -97.26
CA VAL A 5 56.83 -1.32 -98.39
C VAL A 5 56.01 -1.69 -99.62
N SER A 6 55.54 -0.68 -100.34
CA SER A 6 54.87 -0.84 -101.64
C SER A 6 55.54 0.05 -102.69
N GLY A 7 55.66 -0.45 -103.91
CA GLY A 7 56.30 0.30 -105.01
C GLY A 7 57.81 0.48 -104.86
N GLY A 8 58.48 -0.33 -104.03
CA GLY A 8 59.94 -0.34 -103.92
C GLY A 8 60.63 -0.95 -105.16
N THR A 9 61.95 -0.83 -105.22
CA THR A 9 62.78 -1.51 -106.21
C THR A 9 62.54 -3.02 -106.09
N ARG A 10 62.27 -3.70 -107.21
CA ARG A 10 61.92 -5.13 -107.24
C ARG A 10 63.07 -5.99 -106.72
N ASN A 11 62.75 -7.06 -106.00
CA ASN A 11 63.74 -8.03 -105.49
C ASN A 11 64.92 -7.39 -104.73
N SER A 12 64.65 -6.31 -103.98
CA SER A 12 65.68 -5.51 -103.32
C SER A 12 65.53 -5.54 -101.80
N ALA A 13 66.65 -5.49 -101.10
CA ALA A 13 66.70 -5.44 -99.65
C ALA A 13 66.86 -3.99 -99.16
N TYR A 14 66.02 -3.60 -98.21
CA TYR A 14 66.05 -2.30 -97.53
C TYR A 14 66.46 -2.50 -96.08
N GLY A 15 67.53 -1.83 -95.65
CA GLY A 15 67.92 -1.77 -94.25
C GLY A 15 67.07 -0.72 -93.53
N VAL A 16 66.43 -1.10 -92.44
CA VAL A 16 65.64 -0.20 -91.59
C VAL A 16 65.99 -0.40 -90.12
N ILE A 17 65.87 0.66 -89.33
CA ILE A 17 65.97 0.61 -87.87
C ILE A 17 64.60 1.00 -87.31
N PHE A 18 64.00 0.10 -86.54
CA PHE A 18 62.87 0.45 -85.68
C PHE A 18 63.43 1.09 -84.42
N ASP A 19 63.06 2.35 -84.17
CA ASP A 19 63.41 3.12 -82.98
C ASP A 19 62.14 3.35 -82.16
N VAL A 20 62.09 2.75 -80.97
CA VAL A 20 60.98 2.87 -80.04
C VAL A 20 61.38 3.84 -78.93
N VAL A 21 60.71 4.98 -78.88
CA VAL A 21 60.95 6.05 -77.92
C VAL A 21 59.88 6.02 -76.84
N LYS A 22 60.32 5.93 -75.59
CA LYS A 22 59.46 5.92 -74.40
C LYS A 22 58.77 7.28 -74.21
N PRO A 23 57.62 7.31 -73.50
CA PRO A 23 56.96 8.57 -73.12
C PRO A 23 57.94 9.56 -72.47
N ASN A 24 57.76 10.85 -72.78
CA ASN A 24 58.55 11.97 -72.25
C ASN A 24 60.06 11.87 -72.47
N GLY A 25 60.53 11.06 -73.43
CA GLY A 25 61.96 10.93 -73.75
C GLY A 25 62.78 10.20 -72.67
N THR A 26 62.12 9.45 -71.79
CA THR A 26 62.76 8.74 -70.66
C THR A 26 63.68 7.59 -71.07
N GLY A 27 63.63 7.18 -72.33
CA GLY A 27 64.53 6.19 -72.92
C GLY A 27 64.14 5.87 -74.36
N SER A 28 64.99 5.12 -75.04
CA SER A 28 64.72 4.60 -76.37
C SER A 28 65.48 3.30 -76.63
N ALA A 29 64.91 2.46 -77.50
CA ALA A 29 65.52 1.20 -77.90
C ALA A 29 65.36 0.99 -79.40
N THR A 30 66.42 0.51 -80.03
CA THR A 30 66.48 0.33 -81.47
C THR A 30 66.69 -1.14 -81.85
N VAL A 31 66.16 -1.54 -83.00
CA VAL A 31 66.48 -2.84 -83.61
C VAL A 31 66.63 -2.71 -85.13
N PRO A 32 67.76 -3.15 -85.71
CA PRO A 32 67.92 -3.19 -87.16
C PRO A 32 67.16 -4.39 -87.75
N ARG A 33 66.51 -4.15 -88.88
CA ARG A 33 65.79 -5.13 -89.69
C ARG A 33 66.03 -4.91 -91.17
N THR A 34 65.78 -5.96 -91.95
CA THR A 34 65.85 -5.91 -93.41
C THR A 34 64.49 -6.26 -93.97
N VAL A 35 63.96 -5.41 -94.86
CA VAL A 35 62.75 -5.69 -95.64
C VAL A 35 63.17 -6.07 -97.04
N THR A 36 62.74 -7.24 -97.52
CA THR A 36 62.99 -7.65 -98.91
C THR A 36 61.70 -7.51 -99.71
N THR A 37 61.76 -6.83 -100.85
CA THR A 37 60.63 -6.68 -101.76
C THR A 37 60.54 -7.86 -102.73
N ASP A 38 59.32 -8.21 -103.13
CA ASP A 38 59.05 -9.19 -104.17
C ASP A 38 59.29 -8.63 -105.58
N ASN A 39 58.94 -9.41 -106.60
CA ASN A 39 59.04 -9.00 -108.00
C ASN A 39 58.03 -7.90 -108.42
N ARG A 40 57.10 -7.54 -107.53
CA ARG A 40 56.15 -6.44 -107.69
C ARG A 40 56.59 -5.20 -106.89
N GLY A 41 57.70 -5.28 -106.14
CA GLY A 41 58.20 -4.19 -105.31
C GLY A 41 57.52 -4.09 -103.94
N ASN A 42 56.82 -5.13 -103.49
CA ASN A 42 56.12 -5.16 -102.20
C ASN A 42 56.88 -6.03 -101.19
N GLY A 43 56.98 -5.59 -99.95
CA GLY A 43 57.60 -6.37 -98.87
C GLY A 43 57.08 -5.94 -97.51
N ALA A 44 57.27 -6.76 -96.49
CA ALA A 44 56.93 -6.38 -95.13
C ALA A 44 57.87 -7.01 -94.11
N VAL A 45 58.02 -6.36 -92.95
CA VAL A 45 58.68 -6.92 -91.78
C VAL A 45 57.88 -6.60 -90.53
N THR A 46 57.77 -7.58 -89.63
CA THR A 46 57.11 -7.43 -88.34
C THR A 46 58.13 -7.52 -87.21
N GLN A 47 58.01 -6.63 -86.24
CA GLN A 47 58.80 -6.62 -85.03
C GLN A 47 57.90 -6.51 -83.79
N PHE A 48 58.14 -7.37 -82.81
CA PHE A 48 57.51 -7.32 -81.48
C PHE A 48 58.36 -6.47 -80.54
N TYR A 49 57.72 -5.76 -79.62
CA TYR A 49 58.38 -4.98 -78.58
C TYR A 49 57.68 -5.22 -77.24
N PRO A 50 58.42 -5.44 -76.14
CA PRO A 50 59.87 -5.62 -76.10
C PRO A 50 60.26 -7.01 -76.65
N ASP A 51 61.46 -7.11 -77.22
CA ASP A 51 62.04 -8.38 -77.70
C ASP A 51 63.57 -8.37 -77.46
N PRO A 52 64.22 -9.51 -77.17
CA PRO A 52 65.66 -9.54 -76.87
C PRO A 52 66.58 -8.99 -77.97
N SER A 53 66.09 -8.86 -79.21
CA SER A 53 66.87 -8.28 -80.30
C SER A 53 66.98 -6.75 -80.28
N PHE A 54 66.19 -6.07 -79.45
CA PHE A 54 66.34 -4.63 -79.24
C PHE A 54 67.58 -4.31 -78.41
N THR A 55 68.26 -3.23 -78.78
CA THR A 55 69.36 -2.64 -78.01
C THR A 55 68.90 -1.30 -77.45
N ALA A 56 69.06 -1.09 -76.14
CA ALA A 56 68.76 0.21 -75.54
C ALA A 56 69.73 1.26 -76.10
N ALA A 57 69.19 2.29 -76.73
CA ALA A 57 69.94 3.48 -77.13
C ALA A 57 70.05 4.46 -75.94
N SER A 58 69.05 4.48 -75.06
CA SER A 58 69.08 5.15 -73.75
C SER A 58 68.07 4.50 -72.80
N GLY A 59 68.39 4.41 -71.51
CA GLY A 59 67.54 3.74 -70.53
C GLY A 59 67.50 2.21 -70.70
N THR A 60 66.30 1.62 -70.76
CA THR A 60 66.10 0.16 -70.85
C THR A 60 65.22 -0.20 -72.06
N VAL A 61 65.25 -1.46 -72.50
CA VAL A 61 64.35 -2.00 -73.55
C VAL A 61 62.95 -2.32 -72.99
N ALA A 62 62.80 -2.40 -71.67
CA ALA A 62 61.55 -2.83 -71.04
C ALA A 62 60.40 -1.83 -71.26
N THR A 63 59.18 -2.33 -71.17
CA THR A 63 57.93 -1.54 -71.05
C THR A 63 57.70 -1.15 -69.59
N ASP A 64 58.70 -0.53 -68.98
CA ASP A 64 58.76 -0.11 -67.57
C ASP A 64 58.15 1.29 -67.33
N VAL A 65 57.78 2.00 -68.38
CA VAL A 65 57.08 3.30 -68.31
C VAL A 65 55.69 3.14 -68.91
N GLY A 66 54.64 3.55 -68.19
CA GLY A 66 53.29 3.60 -68.76
C GLY A 66 53.13 4.78 -69.72
N GLY A 67 52.31 4.63 -70.77
CA GLY A 67 51.97 5.73 -71.68
C GLY A 67 52.15 5.40 -73.16
N VAL A 68 52.14 6.44 -74.00
CA VAL A 68 52.23 6.30 -75.46
C VAL A 68 53.69 6.24 -75.91
N TYR A 69 54.09 5.08 -76.44
CA TYR A 69 55.40 4.85 -77.03
C TYR A 69 55.35 5.26 -78.50
N ASN A 70 56.31 6.05 -78.92
CA ASN A 70 56.45 6.45 -80.32
C ASN A 70 57.40 5.49 -81.01
N VAL A 71 57.07 5.10 -82.23
CA VAL A 71 57.86 4.21 -83.07
C VAL A 71 58.24 4.97 -84.32
N TYR A 72 59.54 5.09 -84.57
CA TYR A 72 60.10 5.65 -85.79
C TYR A 72 60.79 4.54 -86.56
N VAL A 73 60.58 4.50 -87.87
CA VAL A 73 61.28 3.56 -88.75
C VAL A 73 62.22 4.36 -89.63
N ASN A 74 63.52 4.19 -89.44
CA ASN A 74 64.55 4.91 -90.17
C ASN A 74 65.18 4.01 -91.23
N GLN A 75 65.16 4.40 -92.51
CA GLN A 75 65.84 3.64 -93.56
C GLN A 75 67.33 3.96 -93.58
N THR A 76 68.17 2.93 -93.53
CA THR A 76 69.64 3.03 -93.51
C THR A 76 70.31 2.55 -94.80
N SER A 77 69.62 1.74 -95.61
CA SER A 77 70.14 1.18 -96.87
C SER A 77 68.97 0.94 -97.84
N PRO A 78 69.14 1.14 -99.17
CA PRO A 78 70.38 1.42 -99.91
C PRO A 78 70.89 2.86 -99.76
N ILE A 79 70.01 3.80 -99.45
CA ILE A 79 70.35 5.20 -99.13
C ILE A 79 69.77 5.48 -97.74
N ASN A 80 70.56 6.13 -96.89
CA ASN A 80 70.08 6.64 -95.61
C ASN A 80 69.26 7.91 -95.86
N ILE A 81 67.94 7.79 -95.70
CA ILE A 81 66.98 8.89 -95.92
C ILE A 81 66.22 9.26 -94.64
N GLY A 82 66.66 8.75 -93.48
CA GLY A 82 66.03 9.02 -92.19
C GLY A 82 64.67 8.33 -92.01
N THR A 83 63.76 8.97 -91.28
CA THR A 83 62.46 8.42 -90.90
C THR A 83 61.53 8.27 -92.11
N VAL A 84 61.15 7.03 -92.42
CA VAL A 84 60.26 6.69 -93.53
C VAL A 84 58.84 6.32 -93.06
N ALA A 85 58.66 5.97 -91.79
CA ALA A 85 57.35 5.71 -91.20
C ALA A 85 57.35 6.00 -89.70
N THR A 86 56.18 6.34 -89.16
CA THR A 86 55.95 6.50 -87.73
C THR A 86 54.72 5.71 -87.28
N GLY A 87 54.67 5.36 -86.00
CA GLY A 87 53.53 4.72 -85.37
C GLY A 87 53.57 4.89 -83.86
N THR A 88 52.51 4.46 -83.17
CA THR A 88 52.45 4.49 -81.71
C THR A 88 51.81 3.22 -81.16
N PHE A 89 52.12 2.89 -79.92
CA PHE A 89 51.37 1.93 -79.12
C PHE A 89 51.36 2.37 -77.67
N THR A 90 50.32 2.00 -76.93
CA THR A 90 50.20 2.35 -75.51
C THR A 90 50.59 1.17 -74.65
N VAL A 91 51.48 1.40 -73.70
CA VAL A 91 51.73 0.46 -72.60
C VAL A 91 50.81 0.84 -71.46
N SER A 92 49.79 0.01 -71.23
CA SER A 92 48.95 0.09 -70.05
C SER A 92 49.45 -0.94 -69.02
N SER A 93 49.76 -0.46 -67.81
CA SER A 93 50.19 -1.25 -66.65
C SER A 93 49.07 -1.34 -65.61
N LYS A 94 49.20 -2.28 -64.68
CA LYS A 94 48.31 -2.35 -63.52
C LYS A 94 48.75 -1.33 -62.48
N LEU A 95 47.86 -0.42 -62.07
CA LEU A 95 48.12 0.45 -60.93
C LEU A 95 48.17 -0.42 -59.66
N ASN A 96 49.20 -0.21 -58.84
CA ASN A 96 49.26 -0.80 -57.52
C ASN A 96 48.52 0.12 -56.53
N VAL A 97 47.40 -0.37 -56.01
CA VAL A 97 46.50 0.35 -55.10
C VAL A 97 46.55 -0.32 -53.73
N VAL A 98 46.96 0.41 -52.70
CA VAL A 98 47.07 -0.11 -51.34
C VAL A 98 46.29 0.78 -50.39
N ILE A 99 45.35 0.20 -49.64
CA ILE A 99 44.64 0.90 -48.56
C ILE A 99 45.56 0.94 -47.34
N SER A 100 45.87 2.14 -46.83
CA SER A 100 46.62 2.33 -45.58
C SER A 100 45.69 2.52 -44.39
N GLU A 101 44.52 3.13 -44.60
CA GLU A 101 43.45 3.26 -43.62
C GLU A 101 42.08 3.09 -44.30
N PRO A 102 41.09 2.50 -43.63
CA PRO A 102 41.16 1.91 -42.29
C PRO A 102 41.92 0.56 -42.31
N VAL A 103 42.23 0.03 -41.11
CA VAL A 103 42.88 -1.29 -40.96
C VAL A 103 41.81 -2.40 -40.90
N GLN A 104 42.17 -3.60 -41.34
CA GLN A 104 41.31 -4.79 -41.26
C GLN A 104 40.76 -4.99 -39.83
N GLY A 105 39.44 -5.17 -39.72
CA GLY A 105 38.75 -5.42 -38.46
C GLY A 105 38.43 -4.17 -37.62
N ASN A 106 38.79 -2.96 -38.09
CA ASN A 106 38.45 -1.73 -37.38
C ASN A 106 36.93 -1.62 -37.17
N VAL A 107 36.50 -1.08 -36.02
CA VAL A 107 35.10 -0.88 -35.69
C VAL A 107 34.82 0.62 -35.68
N VAL A 108 33.86 1.04 -36.49
CA VAL A 108 33.43 2.44 -36.60
C VAL A 108 31.97 2.52 -36.18
N GLN A 109 31.67 3.35 -35.18
CA GLN A 109 30.29 3.57 -34.76
C GLN A 109 29.62 4.60 -35.66
N ARG A 110 28.30 4.47 -35.87
CA ARG A 110 27.52 5.54 -36.53
C ARG A 110 27.72 6.87 -35.82
N GLY A 111 27.89 7.96 -36.57
CA GLY A 111 28.28 9.28 -36.10
C GLY A 111 29.78 9.53 -36.12
N GLN A 112 30.61 8.50 -36.31
CA GLN A 112 32.05 8.64 -36.54
C GLN A 112 32.38 8.74 -38.02
N THR A 113 33.52 9.35 -38.31
CA THR A 113 34.11 9.39 -39.65
C THR A 113 35.03 8.20 -39.84
N ALA A 114 34.77 7.40 -40.86
CA ALA A 114 35.71 6.42 -41.40
C ALA A 114 36.61 7.11 -42.44
N THR A 115 37.87 7.30 -42.10
CA THR A 115 38.88 7.81 -43.02
C THR A 115 39.38 6.67 -43.91
N ILE A 116 39.27 6.86 -45.22
CA ILE A 116 39.79 5.95 -46.24
C ILE A 116 41.00 6.62 -46.86
N ILE A 117 42.18 6.02 -46.72
CA ILE A 117 43.42 6.48 -47.33
C ILE A 117 43.95 5.35 -48.21
N ALA A 118 44.19 5.66 -49.49
CA ALA A 118 44.77 4.73 -50.43
C ALA A 118 45.97 5.36 -51.13
N THR A 119 47.02 4.56 -51.32
CA THR A 119 48.16 4.91 -52.16
C THR A 119 48.00 4.28 -53.53
N VAL A 120 48.22 5.08 -54.58
CA VAL A 120 48.15 4.66 -55.98
C VAL A 120 49.51 4.90 -56.63
N THR A 121 50.10 3.82 -57.12
CA THR A 121 51.43 3.83 -57.72
C THR A 121 51.40 3.16 -59.09
N ALA A 122 51.97 3.84 -60.08
CA ALA A 122 52.29 3.29 -61.38
C ALA A 122 53.75 2.80 -61.39
N LEU A 123 54.17 2.15 -62.48
CA LEU A 123 55.56 1.71 -62.64
C LEU A 123 56.59 2.86 -62.53
N SER A 124 56.19 4.08 -62.90
CA SER A 124 57.02 5.29 -62.85
C SER A 124 57.00 6.02 -61.50
N GLY A 125 56.28 5.51 -60.49
CA GLY A 125 56.15 6.12 -59.17
C GLY A 125 54.70 6.50 -58.79
N PRO A 126 54.50 7.46 -57.87
CA PRO A 126 53.18 7.91 -57.43
C PRO A 126 52.34 8.42 -58.61
N ASP A 127 51.11 7.94 -58.75
CA ASP A 127 50.17 8.43 -59.77
C ASP A 127 49.32 9.56 -59.18
N ASN A 128 49.49 10.77 -59.72
CA ASN A 128 48.80 11.98 -59.26
C ASN A 128 47.58 12.34 -60.14
N ALA A 129 47.35 11.62 -61.23
CA ALA A 129 46.28 11.90 -62.20
C ALA A 129 45.22 10.81 -62.22
N ALA A 130 45.36 9.76 -61.39
CA ALA A 130 44.38 8.71 -61.25
C ALA A 130 43.04 9.24 -60.71
N THR A 131 41.96 8.78 -61.33
CA THR A 131 40.61 8.82 -60.77
C THR A 131 40.47 7.66 -59.80
N VAL A 132 40.27 7.96 -58.52
CA VAL A 132 40.23 6.95 -57.45
C VAL A 132 38.86 6.96 -56.79
N TYR A 133 38.26 5.78 -56.68
CA TYR A 133 36.92 5.64 -56.11
C TYR A 133 36.77 4.34 -55.32
N THR A 134 35.78 4.32 -54.44
CA THR A 134 35.35 3.18 -53.63
C THR A 134 33.82 3.22 -53.48
N SER A 135 33.23 2.32 -52.71
CA SER A 135 31.80 2.32 -52.41
C SER A 135 31.53 2.54 -50.93
N ASN A 136 30.48 3.31 -50.62
CA ASN A 136 29.96 3.44 -49.26
C ASN A 136 29.25 2.13 -48.82
N PRO A 137 28.77 2.04 -47.56
CA PRO A 137 28.07 0.86 -47.05
C PRO A 137 26.77 0.50 -47.78
N LEU A 138 26.18 1.44 -48.54
CA LEU A 138 24.99 1.26 -49.36
C LEU A 138 25.32 1.01 -50.84
N ASN A 139 26.59 0.75 -51.17
CA ASN A 139 27.12 0.53 -52.52
C ASN A 139 27.07 1.76 -53.46
N ALA A 140 26.89 2.97 -52.92
CA ALA A 140 27.01 4.20 -53.70
C ALA A 140 28.49 4.59 -53.87
N PRO A 141 28.91 5.10 -55.05
CA PRO A 141 30.31 5.43 -55.31
C PRO A 141 30.78 6.65 -54.50
N LEU A 142 32.01 6.59 -54.00
CA LEU A 142 32.73 7.64 -53.30
C LEU A 142 34.04 7.94 -54.04
N THR A 143 34.26 9.19 -54.45
CA THR A 143 35.50 9.61 -55.14
C THR A 143 36.52 10.16 -54.15
N LEU A 144 37.67 9.50 -54.01
CA LEU A 144 38.74 9.93 -53.12
C LEU A 144 39.49 11.11 -53.75
N GLN A 145 39.88 12.07 -52.92
CA GLN A 145 40.61 13.26 -53.34
C GLN A 145 42.10 13.10 -53.08
N GLN A 146 42.94 13.56 -54.01
CA GLN A 146 44.38 13.52 -53.79
C GLN A 146 44.78 14.50 -52.67
N THR A 147 45.50 14.00 -51.67
CA THR A 147 45.98 14.80 -50.51
C THR A 147 47.50 14.96 -50.49
N SER A 148 48.22 14.04 -51.13
CA SER A 148 49.69 14.04 -51.28
C SER A 148 50.06 13.28 -52.56
N PRO A 149 51.30 13.38 -53.10
CA PRO A 149 51.67 12.63 -54.29
C PRO A 149 51.37 11.12 -54.18
N GLY A 150 50.50 10.61 -55.06
CA GLY A 150 49.98 9.24 -55.07
C GLY A 150 49.14 8.83 -53.86
N VAL A 151 48.72 9.75 -52.98
CA VAL A 151 47.87 9.46 -51.82
C VAL A 151 46.52 10.11 -52.00
N TYR A 152 45.47 9.30 -51.86
CA TYR A 152 44.08 9.70 -52.03
C TYR A 152 43.31 9.42 -50.74
N THR A 153 42.48 10.37 -50.33
CA THR A 153 41.76 10.32 -49.06
C THR A 153 40.28 10.63 -49.25
N TYR A 154 39.43 9.94 -48.50
CA TYR A 154 38.02 10.28 -48.34
C TYR A 154 37.59 10.09 -46.88
N ASN A 155 36.86 11.07 -46.34
CA ASN A 155 36.32 11.03 -44.99
C ASN A 155 34.82 10.71 -45.06
N TYR A 156 34.44 9.45 -44.79
CA TYR A 156 33.04 9.03 -44.82
C TYR A 156 32.41 9.15 -43.44
N LEU A 157 31.44 10.03 -43.26
CA LEU A 157 30.63 10.08 -42.04
C LEU A 157 29.65 8.90 -42.06
N VAL A 158 29.82 7.96 -41.13
CA VAL A 158 28.89 6.83 -40.98
C VAL A 158 27.58 7.36 -40.37
N THR A 159 26.48 7.23 -41.09
CA THR A 159 25.17 7.79 -40.73
C THR A 159 24.25 6.75 -40.08
N SER A 160 23.13 7.19 -39.50
CA SER A 160 22.11 6.27 -38.98
C SER A 160 21.47 5.38 -40.04
N SER A 161 21.47 5.81 -41.32
CA SER A 161 20.97 5.01 -42.44
C SER A 161 21.92 3.91 -42.90
N ASP A 162 23.21 3.96 -42.55
CA ASP A 162 24.16 2.94 -42.97
C ASP A 162 23.92 1.62 -42.22
N PRO A 163 23.87 0.46 -42.88
CA PRO A 163 23.60 -0.82 -42.24
C PRO A 163 24.66 -1.19 -41.20
N ILE A 164 24.22 -1.74 -40.08
CA ILE A 164 25.12 -2.30 -39.05
C ILE A 164 25.69 -3.62 -39.57
N GLY A 165 26.97 -3.87 -39.32
CA GLY A 165 27.67 -5.08 -39.75
C GLY A 165 28.91 -4.79 -40.58
N THR A 166 29.35 -5.76 -41.35
CA THR A 166 30.61 -5.65 -42.09
C THR A 166 30.46 -4.75 -43.33
N TRP A 167 31.30 -3.72 -43.43
CA TRP A 167 31.52 -2.92 -44.64
C TRP A 167 32.85 -3.32 -45.26
N THR A 168 32.79 -3.81 -46.50
CA THR A 168 33.97 -4.20 -47.29
C THR A 168 34.39 -3.04 -48.18
N ILE A 169 35.59 -2.52 -47.99
CA ILE A 169 36.15 -1.40 -48.73
C ILE A 169 37.12 -1.93 -49.78
N VAL A 170 36.87 -1.58 -51.03
CA VAL A 170 37.74 -1.89 -52.17
C VAL A 170 37.97 -0.60 -52.94
N VAL A 171 39.23 -0.16 -53.01
CA VAL A 171 39.59 1.06 -53.73
C VAL A 171 40.01 0.68 -55.15
N GLN A 172 39.39 1.34 -56.13
CA GLN A 172 39.67 1.20 -57.54
C GLN A 172 40.28 2.50 -58.05
N ALA A 173 41.27 2.38 -58.93
CA ALA A 173 41.94 3.52 -59.53
C ALA A 173 42.08 3.31 -61.05
N SER A 174 41.91 4.38 -61.81
CA SER A 174 42.18 4.41 -63.25
C SER A 174 42.75 5.75 -63.66
N ASP A 175 43.77 5.76 -64.53
CA ASP A 175 44.37 6.99 -65.03
C ASP A 175 43.92 7.33 -66.47
N SER A 176 44.39 8.47 -66.99
CA SER A 176 44.02 8.99 -68.32
C SER A 176 44.69 8.25 -69.49
N ILE A 177 45.66 7.38 -69.22
CA ILE A 177 46.39 6.58 -70.23
C ILE A 177 45.94 5.11 -70.24
N GLY A 178 44.91 4.77 -69.46
CA GLY A 178 44.26 3.47 -69.45
C GLY A 178 44.83 2.46 -68.46
N ASN A 179 45.73 2.87 -67.56
CA ASN A 179 46.14 2.03 -66.44
C ASN A 179 44.99 1.92 -65.45
N SER A 180 44.83 0.74 -64.84
CA SER A 180 43.84 0.53 -63.79
C SER A 180 44.32 -0.43 -62.73
N GLY A 181 43.76 -0.33 -61.53
CA GLY A 181 44.15 -1.12 -60.38
C GLY A 181 43.05 -1.22 -59.34
N MET A 182 43.16 -2.21 -58.49
CA MET A 182 42.23 -2.45 -57.38
C MET A 182 43.00 -2.94 -56.16
N SER A 183 42.64 -2.45 -54.99
CA SER A 183 43.21 -2.90 -53.72
C SER A 183 42.74 -4.30 -53.35
N SER A 184 43.43 -4.92 -52.38
CA SER A 184 42.80 -6.00 -51.60
C SER A 184 41.62 -5.45 -50.78
N PRO A 185 40.57 -6.24 -50.54
CA PRO A 185 39.45 -5.80 -49.71
C PRO A 185 39.88 -5.60 -48.26
N VAL A 186 39.44 -4.50 -47.66
CA VAL A 186 39.56 -4.24 -46.22
C VAL A 186 38.16 -4.29 -45.60
N ASN A 187 37.94 -5.20 -44.67
CA ASN A 187 36.67 -5.32 -43.98
C ASN A 187 36.73 -4.56 -42.66
N ILE A 188 35.82 -3.63 -42.46
CA ILE A 188 35.57 -2.97 -41.18
C ILE A 188 34.15 -3.25 -40.70
N THR A 189 33.88 -3.02 -39.42
CA THR A 189 32.55 -3.24 -38.84
C THR A 189 31.90 -1.90 -38.50
N ILE A 190 30.71 -1.67 -39.05
CA ILE A 190 29.83 -0.58 -38.64
C ILE A 190 29.06 -1.04 -37.42
N ALA A 191 29.29 -0.39 -36.29
CA ALA A 191 28.58 -0.63 -35.05
C ALA A 191 27.46 0.41 -34.86
N LYS A 192 26.43 0.02 -34.10
CA LYS A 192 25.39 0.97 -33.64
C LYS A 192 25.99 2.09 -32.80
N ASN A 193 25.27 3.21 -32.71
CA ASN A 193 25.56 4.28 -31.76
C ASN A 193 24.58 4.15 -30.60
N ASP A 194 25.07 4.05 -29.37
CA ASP A 194 24.20 3.83 -28.21
C ASP A 194 23.43 5.10 -27.86
N LEU A 195 22.16 4.94 -27.46
CA LEU A 195 21.30 6.05 -27.04
C LEU A 195 21.38 6.22 -25.53
N ILE A 196 21.86 7.38 -25.08
CA ILE A 196 22.01 7.70 -23.65
C ILE A 196 20.98 8.75 -23.22
N VAL A 197 20.49 8.64 -21.99
CA VAL A 197 19.65 9.66 -21.38
C VAL A 197 20.58 10.74 -20.78
N ASP A 198 20.69 11.87 -21.46
CA ASP A 198 21.58 12.98 -21.09
C ASP A 198 21.07 13.77 -19.87
N SER A 199 19.76 13.94 -19.78
CA SER A 199 19.09 14.63 -18.67
C SER A 199 17.74 13.99 -18.39
N LEU A 200 17.39 13.83 -17.11
CA LEU A 200 16.08 13.33 -16.66
C LEU A 200 15.61 14.17 -15.48
N VAL A 201 14.42 14.78 -15.61
CA VAL A 201 13.85 15.72 -14.64
C VAL A 201 12.35 15.48 -14.51
N ALA A 202 11.82 15.62 -13.29
CA ALA A 202 10.40 15.62 -13.03
C ALA A 202 9.86 17.06 -12.98
N TYR A 203 8.66 17.27 -13.52
CA TYR A 203 7.98 18.55 -13.61
C TYR A 203 6.60 18.46 -12.95
N ASP A 204 6.16 19.55 -12.35
CA ASP A 204 4.79 19.69 -11.85
C ASP A 204 3.81 20.13 -12.96
N SER A 205 2.53 20.27 -12.62
CA SER A 205 1.49 20.69 -13.56
C SER A 205 1.63 22.14 -14.05
N LYS A 206 2.48 22.96 -13.41
CA LYS A 206 2.78 24.33 -13.84
C LYS A 206 3.95 24.36 -14.83
N GLY A 207 4.65 23.25 -15.00
CA GLY A 207 5.84 23.15 -15.85
C GLY A 207 7.11 23.59 -15.13
N ASP A 208 7.12 23.61 -13.80
CA ASP A 208 8.31 23.88 -12.99
C ASP A 208 9.01 22.56 -12.59
N PRO A 209 10.36 22.48 -12.64
CA PRO A 209 11.10 21.33 -12.16
C PRO A 209 10.83 21.10 -10.66
N SER A 210 10.37 19.89 -10.29
CA SER A 210 10.08 19.55 -8.90
C SER A 210 10.63 18.18 -8.51
N THR A 211 11.08 18.08 -7.27
CA THR A 211 11.50 16.82 -6.64
C THR A 211 10.54 16.39 -5.53
N SER A 212 9.47 17.14 -5.30
CA SER A 212 8.50 16.89 -4.23
C SER A 212 7.07 17.14 -4.72
N PHE A 213 6.19 16.18 -4.50
CA PHE A 213 4.82 16.18 -4.99
C PHE A 213 3.87 15.81 -3.86
N SER A 214 2.72 16.47 -3.79
CA SER A 214 1.63 16.21 -2.85
C SER A 214 0.41 15.65 -3.57
N PRO A 215 -0.52 15.00 -2.85
CA PRO A 215 -1.80 14.62 -3.44
C PRO A 215 -2.49 15.81 -4.13
N GLY A 216 -2.88 15.62 -5.39
CA GLY A 216 -3.42 16.67 -6.27
C GLY A 216 -2.42 17.20 -7.29
N ASP A 217 -1.11 17.06 -7.06
CA ASP A 217 -0.09 17.39 -8.06
C ASP A 217 -0.05 16.34 -9.18
N THR A 218 0.43 16.73 -10.35
CA THR A 218 0.67 15.80 -11.47
C THR A 218 2.16 15.73 -11.76
N ILE A 219 2.72 14.52 -11.74
CA ILE A 219 4.12 14.25 -12.07
C ILE A 219 4.25 14.11 -13.57
N HIS A 220 4.93 15.05 -14.21
CA HIS A 220 5.38 14.93 -15.58
C HIS A 220 6.87 14.57 -15.61
N ALA A 221 7.30 13.79 -16.58
CA ALA A 221 8.69 13.49 -16.82
C ALA A 221 9.18 14.21 -18.08
N PHE A 222 10.39 14.74 -18.00
CA PHE A 222 11.13 15.29 -19.11
C PHE A 222 12.50 14.63 -19.20
N PHE A 223 12.91 14.24 -20.40
CA PHE A 223 14.26 13.75 -20.61
C PHE A 223 14.78 14.05 -22.02
N ARG A 224 16.10 14.14 -22.15
CA ARG A 224 16.78 14.28 -23.44
C ARG A 224 17.58 13.04 -23.72
N ILE A 225 17.54 12.61 -24.97
CA ILE A 225 18.25 11.42 -25.44
C ILE A 225 19.33 11.90 -26.39
N LYS A 226 20.57 11.53 -26.10
CA LYS A 226 21.74 11.88 -26.89
C LYS A 226 22.34 10.60 -27.48
N TYR A 227 22.95 10.73 -28.64
CA TYR A 227 23.82 9.68 -29.16
C TYR A 227 25.14 9.65 -28.37
N SER A 228 25.61 8.46 -28.02
CA SER A 228 26.85 8.24 -27.26
C SER A 228 28.07 8.86 -27.94
N VAL A 229 28.08 8.83 -29.28
CA VAL A 229 29.08 9.51 -30.11
C VAL A 229 28.47 10.72 -30.81
N GLY A 230 29.15 11.86 -30.73
CA GLY A 230 28.78 13.12 -31.36
C GLY A 230 28.06 14.10 -30.43
N THR A 231 27.42 15.10 -31.03
CA THR A 231 26.68 16.17 -30.31
C THR A 231 25.18 16.17 -30.60
N SER A 232 24.71 15.26 -31.45
CA SER A 232 23.32 15.17 -31.87
C SER A 232 22.43 14.58 -30.77
N TYR A 233 21.18 15.06 -30.74
CA TYR A 233 20.12 14.53 -29.89
C TYR A 233 19.08 13.83 -30.75
N LEU A 234 18.40 12.86 -30.16
CA LEU A 234 17.24 12.24 -30.79
C LEU A 234 16.05 13.19 -30.69
N THR A 235 15.41 13.45 -31.83
CA THR A 235 14.34 14.47 -31.95
C THR A 235 13.01 13.91 -32.42
N SER A 236 12.85 12.59 -32.43
CA SER A 236 11.65 11.90 -32.88
C SER A 236 11.39 10.61 -32.10
N GLY A 237 10.15 10.12 -32.20
CA GLY A 237 9.69 8.91 -31.52
C GLY A 237 8.88 9.19 -30.26
N GLN A 238 8.44 8.10 -29.63
CA GLN A 238 7.76 8.11 -28.33
C GLN A 238 8.38 7.04 -27.45
N TYR A 239 8.70 7.40 -26.21
CA TYR A 239 9.40 6.51 -25.28
C TYR A 239 8.71 6.49 -23.94
N ALA A 240 8.60 5.29 -23.36
CA ALA A 240 7.96 5.09 -22.08
C ALA A 240 8.95 5.31 -20.93
N ILE A 241 8.51 5.98 -19.88
CA ILE A 241 9.24 6.14 -18.63
C ILE A 241 8.41 5.58 -17.47
N GLY A 242 9.03 4.70 -16.68
CA GLY A 242 8.36 4.05 -15.55
C GLY A 242 8.41 4.90 -14.30
N LEU A 243 7.28 5.04 -13.63
CA LEU A 243 7.17 5.62 -12.30
C LEU A 243 7.00 4.50 -11.27
N ARG A 244 7.91 4.43 -10.29
CA ARG A 244 7.95 3.39 -9.25
C ARG A 244 7.75 3.97 -7.86
N ASN A 245 7.00 3.25 -7.03
CA ASN A 245 6.78 3.61 -5.62
C ASN A 245 7.99 3.24 -4.73
N PRO A 246 7.97 3.53 -3.41
CA PRO A 246 9.09 3.23 -2.52
C PRO A 246 9.41 1.73 -2.36
N SER A 247 8.47 0.84 -2.69
CA SER A 247 8.71 -0.61 -2.71
C SER A 247 9.39 -1.11 -4.00
N GLY A 248 9.60 -0.21 -4.98
CA GLY A 248 10.13 -0.53 -6.30
C GLY A 248 9.08 -1.02 -7.31
N ALA A 249 7.81 -1.14 -6.90
CA ALA A 249 6.72 -1.54 -7.77
C ALA A 249 6.41 -0.45 -8.80
N LEU A 250 6.19 -0.86 -10.05
CA LEU A 250 5.79 0.03 -11.14
C LEU A 250 4.33 0.48 -10.92
N ILE A 251 4.13 1.79 -10.77
CA ILE A 251 2.82 2.40 -10.58
C ILE A 251 2.22 2.85 -11.92
N ALA A 252 3.04 3.47 -12.76
CA ALA A 252 2.60 3.98 -14.05
C ALA A 252 3.72 3.89 -15.08
N ASN A 253 3.33 3.73 -16.35
CA ASN A 253 4.23 3.83 -17.48
C ASN A 253 3.79 5.04 -18.31
N LEU A 254 4.59 6.11 -18.28
CA LEU A 254 4.25 7.39 -18.87
C LEU A 254 4.87 7.47 -20.27
N THR A 255 4.07 7.75 -21.29
CA THR A 255 4.56 7.92 -22.66
C THR A 255 5.02 9.35 -22.86
N ALA A 256 6.29 9.55 -23.19
CA ALA A 256 6.88 10.83 -23.54
C ALA A 256 7.01 10.96 -25.06
N ALA A 257 6.63 12.11 -25.61
CA ALA A 257 6.81 12.45 -27.01
C ALA A 257 7.79 13.63 -27.14
N TYR A 258 8.48 13.73 -28.28
CA TYR A 258 9.40 14.85 -28.50
C TYR A 258 8.63 16.19 -28.54
N ASP A 259 9.05 17.11 -27.69
CA ASP A 259 8.52 18.46 -27.57
C ASP A 259 9.55 19.45 -28.13
N THR A 260 9.19 20.09 -29.25
CA THR A 260 10.04 21.05 -29.96
C THR A 260 10.30 22.32 -29.15
N SER A 261 9.41 22.69 -28.23
CA SER A 261 9.59 23.88 -27.39
C SER A 261 10.59 23.66 -26.26
N ARG A 262 10.70 22.42 -25.77
CA ARG A 262 11.59 22.02 -24.67
C ARG A 262 12.88 21.33 -25.14
N PHE A 263 13.02 21.07 -26.44
CA PHE A 263 14.14 20.34 -27.03
C PHE A 263 14.41 18.99 -26.34
N GLY A 264 13.34 18.21 -26.10
CA GLY A 264 13.41 16.91 -25.41
C GLY A 264 12.07 16.19 -25.34
N PHE A 265 12.03 15.02 -24.70
CA PHE A 265 10.84 14.19 -24.57
C PHE A 265 10.07 14.54 -23.31
N TYR A 266 8.79 14.85 -23.44
CA TYR A 266 7.91 15.27 -22.34
C TYR A 266 6.65 14.42 -22.27
N THR A 267 6.23 14.04 -21.07
CA THR A 267 4.97 13.29 -20.85
C THR A 267 3.80 14.27 -20.69
N SER A 268 2.97 14.45 -21.73
CA SER A 268 1.89 15.45 -21.72
C SER A 268 0.78 15.16 -20.69
N THR A 269 0.45 13.89 -20.45
CA THR A 269 -0.61 13.50 -19.49
C THR A 269 -0.14 13.47 -18.05
N GLY A 270 1.12 13.06 -17.81
CA GLY A 270 1.69 12.87 -16.47
C GLY A 270 0.97 11.79 -15.63
N TYR A 271 1.35 11.70 -14.36
CA TYR A 271 0.69 10.86 -13.34
C TYR A 271 0.08 11.75 -12.24
N PRO A 272 -1.25 11.73 -12.05
CA PRO A 272 -1.89 12.48 -10.97
C PRO A 272 -1.67 11.77 -9.63
N VAL A 273 -0.99 12.44 -8.70
CA VAL A 273 -0.73 11.92 -7.36
C VAL A 273 -2.03 11.90 -6.56
N SER A 274 -2.42 10.71 -6.12
CA SER A 274 -3.64 10.47 -5.34
C SER A 274 -3.39 10.53 -3.84
N THR A 275 -4.45 10.72 -3.04
CA THR A 275 -4.39 10.60 -1.58
C THR A 275 -4.16 9.17 -1.11
N PHE A 276 -4.39 8.17 -1.98
CA PHE A 276 -4.15 6.76 -1.70
C PHE A 276 -2.73 6.31 -2.06
N ASP A 277 -1.96 7.15 -2.76
CA ASP A 277 -0.58 6.82 -3.12
C ASP A 277 0.31 6.79 -1.88
N PRO A 278 1.19 5.79 -1.73
CA PRO A 278 2.07 5.70 -0.58
C PRO A 278 3.06 6.88 -0.56
N GLY A 279 3.12 7.58 0.58
CA GLY A 279 4.14 8.60 0.80
C GLY A 279 5.54 7.98 0.84
N GLY A 280 6.55 8.75 0.42
CA GLY A 280 7.95 8.31 0.43
C GLY A 280 8.71 8.68 -0.83
N THR A 281 9.88 8.07 -1.02
CA THR A 281 10.73 8.29 -2.19
C THR A 281 10.31 7.36 -3.32
N TRP A 282 9.83 7.96 -4.40
CA TRP A 282 9.48 7.33 -5.66
C TRP A 282 10.63 7.51 -6.65
N THR A 283 10.56 6.80 -7.78
CA THR A 283 11.61 6.83 -8.79
C THR A 283 11.00 6.90 -10.19
N LEU A 284 11.43 7.89 -10.97
CA LEU A 284 11.23 7.91 -12.42
C LEU A 284 12.41 7.23 -13.07
N ALA A 285 12.17 6.24 -13.94
CA ALA A 285 13.21 5.42 -14.53
C ALA A 285 12.93 5.12 -16.00
N VAL A 286 13.94 5.38 -16.84
CA VAL A 286 14.00 4.88 -18.21
C VAL A 286 14.68 3.52 -18.17
N SER A 287 14.01 2.51 -18.70
CA SER A 287 14.47 1.12 -18.61
C SER A 287 15.61 0.84 -19.59
N PRO A 288 16.47 -0.16 -19.31
CA PRO A 288 17.50 -0.57 -20.26
C PRO A 288 16.90 -0.97 -21.61
N ASN A 289 17.55 -0.56 -22.71
CA ASN A 289 17.17 -0.85 -24.09
C ASN A 289 15.72 -0.47 -24.48
N SER A 290 15.07 0.42 -23.73
CA SER A 290 13.68 0.83 -24.00
C SER A 290 13.57 1.93 -25.06
N ILE A 291 14.69 2.52 -25.47
CA ILE A 291 14.78 3.56 -26.49
C ILE A 291 15.35 2.95 -27.77
N ASN A 292 14.71 3.21 -28.90
CA ASN A 292 15.12 2.78 -30.22
C ASN A 292 14.73 3.85 -31.25
N ASP A 293 15.68 4.30 -32.06
CA ASP A 293 15.47 5.33 -33.09
C ASP A 293 14.88 4.79 -34.41
N GLY A 294 14.55 3.50 -34.47
CA GLY A 294 14.06 2.81 -35.67
C GLY A 294 15.15 2.42 -36.67
N SER A 295 16.40 2.86 -36.45
CA SER A 295 17.55 2.55 -37.30
C SER A 295 18.44 1.45 -36.70
N GLY A 296 18.08 0.90 -35.54
CA GLY A 296 18.86 -0.12 -34.82
C GLY A 296 19.81 0.45 -33.76
N ASN A 297 19.79 1.77 -33.53
CA ASN A 297 20.46 2.36 -32.38
C ASN A 297 19.53 2.20 -31.17
N THR A 298 20.05 1.65 -30.07
CA THR A 298 19.25 1.35 -28.87
C THR A 298 19.93 1.88 -27.61
N GLY A 299 19.14 2.04 -26.55
CA GLY A 299 19.65 2.32 -25.21
C GLY A 299 18.55 2.75 -24.24
N PRO A 300 18.88 3.30 -23.08
CA PRO A 300 20.21 3.25 -22.46
C PRO A 300 20.60 1.81 -22.09
N ASP A 301 21.89 1.49 -21.99
CA ASP A 301 22.32 0.12 -21.62
C ASP A 301 22.04 -0.23 -20.15
N LEU A 302 22.04 0.80 -19.30
CA LEU A 302 21.71 0.72 -17.88
C LEU A 302 20.48 1.57 -17.58
N VAL A 303 19.78 1.23 -16.51
CA VAL A 303 18.63 2.02 -16.04
C VAL A 303 19.10 3.43 -15.70
N THR A 304 18.42 4.44 -16.24
CA THR A 304 18.65 5.84 -15.87
C THR A 304 17.45 6.32 -15.07
N SER A 305 17.67 6.76 -13.83
CA SER A 305 16.57 7.11 -12.93
C SER A 305 16.86 8.32 -12.05
N VAL A 306 15.80 9.06 -11.71
CA VAL A 306 15.84 10.17 -10.76
C VAL A 306 14.85 9.93 -9.61
N PRO A 307 15.24 10.16 -8.34
CA PRO A 307 14.32 10.07 -7.22
C PRO A 307 13.41 11.31 -7.14
N LEU A 308 12.17 11.11 -6.70
CA LEU A 308 11.24 12.19 -6.33
C LEU A 308 10.49 11.79 -5.07
N ARG A 309 10.01 12.76 -4.29
CA ARG A 309 9.34 12.52 -3.01
C ARG A 309 7.85 12.77 -3.13
N VAL A 310 7.03 11.80 -2.74
CA VAL A 310 5.59 11.99 -2.56
C VAL A 310 5.31 12.27 -1.09
N VAL A 311 4.79 13.46 -0.80
CA VAL A 311 4.48 13.93 0.55
C VAL A 311 3.01 13.69 0.83
N THR A 312 2.70 12.61 1.53
CA THR A 312 1.35 12.40 2.06
C THR A 312 1.17 13.23 3.32
N SER A 313 0.29 14.23 3.29
CA SER A 313 -0.13 14.93 4.50
C SER A 313 -0.89 13.96 5.43
N PRO A 314 -0.57 13.88 6.73
CA PRO A 314 -1.32 13.09 7.71
C PRO A 314 -2.80 13.47 7.80
N LEU A 315 -3.19 14.66 7.31
CA LEU A 315 -4.57 15.16 7.30
C LEU A 315 -5.48 14.40 6.32
N SER A 316 -4.93 13.69 5.32
CA SER A 316 -5.73 12.89 4.37
C SER A 316 -6.49 11.72 5.01
N TYR A 317 -6.10 11.30 6.22
CA TYR A 317 -6.77 10.25 6.99
C TYR A 317 -7.88 10.76 7.92
N TRP A 318 -8.07 12.08 8.04
CA TRP A 318 -9.05 12.66 8.94
C TRP A 318 -10.50 12.16 8.70
N PRO A 319 -10.96 11.96 7.45
CA PRO A 319 -12.29 11.40 7.20
C PRO A 319 -12.46 10.00 7.79
N PHE A 320 -11.42 9.17 7.76
CA PHE A 320 -11.45 7.80 8.30
C PHE A 320 -11.35 7.77 9.82
N VAL A 321 -10.55 8.68 10.41
CA VAL A 321 -10.47 8.85 11.88
C VAL A 321 -11.81 9.36 12.42
N VAL A 322 -12.43 10.33 11.76
CA VAL A 322 -13.76 10.85 12.12
C VAL A 322 -14.83 9.76 11.94
N ALA A 323 -14.81 9.01 10.83
CA ALA A 323 -15.75 7.90 10.62
C ALA A 323 -15.58 6.78 11.66
N GLY A 324 -14.34 6.44 12.04
CA GLY A 324 -14.06 5.46 13.09
C GLY A 324 -14.57 5.92 14.46
N ILE A 325 -14.35 7.18 14.82
CA ILE A 325 -14.86 7.77 16.07
C ILE A 325 -16.40 7.79 16.07
N VAL A 326 -17.03 8.15 14.95
CA VAL A 326 -18.50 8.17 14.82
C VAL A 326 -19.09 6.75 14.87
N ALA A 327 -18.44 5.76 14.26
CA ALA A 327 -18.90 4.37 14.32
C ALA A 327 -18.75 3.75 15.71
N VAL A 328 -17.64 4.05 16.42
CA VAL A 328 -17.43 3.59 17.79
C VAL A 328 -18.42 4.28 18.75
N LEU A 329 -18.61 5.58 18.63
CA LEU A 329 -19.59 6.32 19.44
C LEU A 329 -21.03 5.88 19.11
N GLY A 330 -21.35 5.67 17.84
CA GLY A 330 -22.64 5.15 17.38
C GLY A 330 -22.92 3.73 17.90
N GLY A 331 -21.91 2.86 17.88
CA GLY A 331 -21.96 1.53 18.46
C GLY A 331 -22.19 1.56 19.97
N ILE A 332 -21.45 2.39 20.71
CA ILE A 332 -21.59 2.53 22.17
C ILE A 332 -22.98 3.08 22.55
N VAL A 333 -23.51 4.05 21.80
CA VAL A 333 -24.84 4.63 22.04
C VAL A 333 -25.97 3.63 21.72
N THR A 334 -25.81 2.83 20.67
CA THR A 334 -26.80 1.81 20.27
C THR A 334 -26.83 0.66 21.28
N VAL A 335 -25.67 0.20 21.76
CA VAL A 335 -25.59 -0.84 22.81
C VAL A 335 -26.22 -0.37 24.12
N LYS A 336 -26.01 0.87 24.55
CA LYS A 336 -26.63 1.41 25.78
C LYS A 336 -28.16 1.50 25.72
N ARG A 337 -28.77 1.67 24.53
CA ARG A 337 -30.24 1.74 24.40
C ARG A 337 -30.92 0.38 24.48
N PHE A 338 -30.24 -0.71 24.14
CA PHE A 338 -30.80 -2.07 24.15
C PHE A 338 -30.40 -2.92 25.37
N ASP A 339 -29.57 -2.40 26.29
CA ASP A 339 -29.01 -3.13 27.44
C ASP A 339 -29.91 -3.18 28.69
N THR A 340 -31.17 -2.72 28.65
CA THR A 340 -32.07 -2.85 29.80
C THR A 340 -32.97 -4.09 29.67
N SER A 341 -32.96 -4.95 30.69
CA SER A 341 -34.00 -5.97 30.90
C SER A 341 -34.85 -5.59 32.11
N LEU A 342 -36.11 -6.04 32.08
CA LEU A 342 -37.06 -5.92 33.17
C LEU A 342 -37.10 -7.26 33.89
N GLU A 343 -36.66 -7.29 35.15
CA GLU A 343 -36.72 -8.47 36.01
C GLU A 343 -37.87 -8.33 37.02
N GLY A 344 -38.49 -9.45 37.39
CA GLY A 344 -39.56 -9.48 38.37
C GLY A 344 -39.07 -9.39 39.82
N PHE A 345 -39.99 -9.64 40.76
CA PHE A 345 -39.73 -9.55 42.20
C PHE A 345 -38.56 -10.42 42.71
N GLN A 346 -38.29 -11.54 42.05
CA GLN A 346 -37.17 -12.44 42.35
C GLN A 346 -35.80 -11.73 42.34
N HIS A 347 -35.67 -10.62 41.60
CA HIS A 347 -34.45 -9.82 41.62
C HIS A 347 -34.17 -9.21 43.00
N LEU A 348 -35.20 -8.85 43.77
CA LEU A 348 -35.04 -8.38 45.14
C LEU A 348 -34.40 -9.46 46.02
N GLU A 349 -34.86 -10.72 45.90
CA GLU A 349 -34.25 -11.84 46.62
C GLU A 349 -32.78 -12.01 46.24
N GLN A 350 -32.43 -11.86 44.96
CA GLN A 350 -31.04 -11.89 44.53
C GLN A 350 -30.19 -10.77 45.15
N MET A 351 -30.75 -9.56 45.30
CA MET A 351 -30.08 -8.44 45.97
C MET A 351 -29.88 -8.70 47.47
N MET A 352 -30.84 -9.36 48.12
CA MET A 352 -30.78 -9.73 49.53
C MET A 352 -29.94 -11.00 49.80
N GLY A 353 -29.46 -11.66 48.75
CA GLY A 353 -28.71 -12.93 48.86
C GLY A 353 -29.59 -14.16 49.11
N GLY A 354 -30.88 -14.08 48.80
CA GLY A 354 -31.91 -15.11 48.89
C GLY A 354 -33.24 -14.56 49.49
N PRO A 355 -34.21 -15.44 49.81
CA PRO A 355 -35.47 -15.03 50.43
C PRO A 355 -35.24 -14.44 51.82
N LEU A 356 -36.22 -13.68 52.34
CA LEU A 356 -36.13 -13.04 53.65
C LEU A 356 -35.75 -14.03 54.77
N PRO A 357 -34.74 -13.73 55.60
CA PRO A 357 -34.33 -14.61 56.71
C PRO A 357 -35.49 -14.86 57.67
N ARG A 358 -35.72 -16.11 58.09
CA ARG A 358 -36.78 -16.42 59.06
C ARG A 358 -36.44 -15.90 60.47
N GLY A 359 -37.47 -15.56 61.22
CA GLY A 359 -37.35 -15.00 62.57
C GLY A 359 -36.65 -13.63 62.56
N SER A 360 -37.01 -12.77 61.61
CA SER A 360 -36.37 -11.46 61.42
C SER A 360 -37.36 -10.28 61.43
N SER A 361 -36.88 -9.10 61.78
CA SER A 361 -37.57 -7.82 61.56
C SER A 361 -36.99 -7.07 60.35
N ILE A 362 -37.86 -6.59 59.46
CA ILE A 362 -37.52 -5.91 58.21
C ILE A 362 -38.14 -4.52 58.20
N LEU A 363 -37.29 -3.50 58.15
CA LEU A 363 -37.67 -2.10 58.05
C LEU A 363 -37.65 -1.64 56.59
N LEU A 364 -38.81 -1.22 56.09
CA LEU A 364 -38.96 -0.57 54.77
C LEU A 364 -38.98 0.95 54.97
N LEU A 365 -37.89 1.60 54.60
CA LEU A 365 -37.70 3.04 54.81
C LEU A 365 -37.60 3.81 53.50
N GLY A 366 -38.20 4.98 53.38
CA GLY A 366 -38.13 5.72 52.13
C GLY A 366 -39.05 6.93 52.03
N ASP A 367 -38.96 7.66 50.92
CA ASP A 367 -39.77 8.85 50.69
C ASP A 367 -41.28 8.53 50.58
N ALA A 368 -42.15 9.50 50.86
CA ALA A 368 -43.58 9.35 50.59
C ALA A 368 -43.81 9.03 49.09
N GLY A 369 -44.65 8.03 48.79
CA GLY A 369 -44.92 7.58 47.43
C GLY A 369 -43.80 6.76 46.74
N SER A 370 -42.74 6.37 47.49
CA SER A 370 -41.66 5.55 46.95
C SER A 370 -42.07 4.11 46.68
N GLY A 371 -43.13 3.60 47.32
CA GLY A 371 -43.69 2.26 47.08
C GLY A 371 -43.65 1.31 48.28
N LYS A 372 -43.31 1.79 49.48
CA LYS A 372 -43.16 0.97 50.71
C LYS A 372 -44.37 0.09 51.01
N THR A 373 -45.57 0.67 51.03
CA THR A 373 -46.85 -0.03 51.23
C THR A 373 -47.07 -1.14 50.20
N ILE A 374 -46.76 -0.87 48.92
CA ILE A 374 -46.91 -1.90 47.87
C ILE A 374 -45.89 -3.01 48.07
N LEU A 375 -44.66 -2.68 48.49
CA LEU A 375 -43.63 -3.67 48.79
C LEU A 375 -44.01 -4.54 50.01
N SER A 376 -44.55 -3.94 51.07
CA SER A 376 -45.01 -4.69 52.25
C SER A 376 -46.17 -5.61 51.91
N TYR A 377 -47.12 -5.16 51.06
CA TYR A 377 -48.22 -5.99 50.58
C TYR A 377 -47.75 -7.14 49.68
N GLN A 378 -46.75 -6.90 48.81
CA GLN A 378 -46.17 -7.96 47.99
C GLN A 378 -45.50 -9.04 48.87
N LEU A 379 -44.72 -8.61 49.87
CA LEU A 379 -44.10 -9.54 50.83
C LEU A 379 -45.16 -10.29 51.66
N LEU A 380 -46.24 -9.62 52.07
CA LEU A 380 -47.36 -10.23 52.77
C LEU A 380 -48.04 -11.30 51.91
N HIS A 381 -48.26 -11.00 50.63
CA HIS A 381 -48.83 -11.93 49.67
C HIS A 381 -47.96 -13.18 49.50
N ASP A 382 -46.64 -13.02 49.34
CA ASP A 382 -45.73 -14.17 49.19
C ASP A 382 -45.73 -15.09 50.43
N GLU A 383 -45.93 -14.51 51.61
CA GLU A 383 -46.08 -15.24 52.87
C GLU A 383 -47.42 -16.00 52.95
N LEU A 384 -48.50 -15.38 52.48
CA LEU A 384 -49.83 -15.98 52.39
C LEU A 384 -49.87 -17.14 51.38
N GLU A 385 -49.26 -16.97 50.21
CA GLU A 385 -49.13 -18.01 49.17
C GLU A 385 -48.33 -19.22 49.69
N SER A 386 -47.36 -18.97 50.56
CA SER A 386 -46.63 -20.04 51.26
C SER A 386 -47.40 -20.63 52.45
N ALA A 387 -48.72 -20.41 52.53
CA ALA A 387 -49.63 -20.89 53.56
C ALA A 387 -49.30 -20.46 55.01
N ARG A 388 -48.60 -19.33 55.20
CA ARG A 388 -48.32 -18.78 56.55
C ARG A 388 -49.44 -17.86 57.03
N LEU A 389 -49.59 -17.78 58.36
CA LEU A 389 -50.54 -16.87 58.97
C LEU A 389 -49.97 -15.45 58.96
N CYS A 390 -50.80 -14.50 58.56
CA CYS A 390 -50.40 -13.12 58.39
C CYS A 390 -51.34 -12.16 59.11
N ALA A 391 -50.79 -11.10 59.70
CA ALA A 391 -51.56 -9.96 60.19
C ALA A 391 -51.05 -8.68 59.56
N LEU A 392 -51.96 -7.75 59.26
CA LEU A 392 -51.64 -6.42 58.76
C LEU A 392 -52.25 -5.38 59.70
N LEU A 393 -51.42 -4.56 60.32
CA LEU A 393 -51.84 -3.36 61.03
C LEU A 393 -51.87 -2.22 60.01
N SER A 394 -53.08 -1.77 59.65
CA SER A 394 -53.29 -0.73 58.66
C SER A 394 -53.49 0.61 59.34
N TYR A 395 -52.46 1.45 59.31
CA TYR A 395 -52.43 2.80 59.89
C TYR A 395 -52.61 3.91 58.84
N ASP A 396 -52.44 3.61 57.55
CA ASP A 396 -52.48 4.60 56.47
C ASP A 396 -53.67 4.43 55.50
N ALA A 397 -54.51 3.40 55.69
CA ALA A 397 -55.63 3.10 54.79
C ALA A 397 -56.75 2.31 55.49
N PHE A 398 -57.99 2.49 55.02
CA PHE A 398 -59.13 1.67 55.44
C PHE A 398 -58.95 0.21 54.99
N PRO A 399 -59.48 -0.79 55.71
CA PRO A 399 -59.41 -2.20 55.32
C PRO A 399 -59.96 -2.48 53.91
N GLU A 400 -60.97 -1.73 53.46
CA GLU A 400 -61.54 -1.84 52.11
C GLU A 400 -60.55 -1.36 51.05
N ASP A 401 -59.82 -0.27 51.32
CA ASP A 401 -58.78 0.25 50.43
C ASP A 401 -57.58 -0.70 50.33
N VAL A 402 -57.19 -1.31 51.46
CA VAL A 402 -56.16 -2.36 51.47
C VAL A 402 -56.57 -3.52 50.56
N GLN A 403 -57.81 -4.00 50.71
CA GLN A 403 -58.35 -5.09 49.90
C GLN A 403 -58.41 -4.72 48.42
N ALA A 404 -58.90 -3.52 48.09
CA ALA A 404 -58.96 -3.03 46.72
C ALA A 404 -57.56 -2.95 46.09
N ARG A 405 -56.60 -2.32 46.77
CA ARG A 405 -55.22 -2.18 46.28
C ARG A 405 -54.57 -3.53 46.03
N MET A 406 -54.67 -4.48 46.95
CA MET A 406 -54.07 -5.81 46.74
C MET A 406 -54.76 -6.58 45.61
N THR A 407 -56.08 -6.44 45.47
CA THR A 407 -56.83 -7.05 44.36
C THR A 407 -56.45 -6.46 43.01
N GLU A 408 -56.14 -5.16 42.93
CA GLU A 408 -55.65 -4.50 41.70
C GLU A 408 -54.33 -5.12 41.19
N PHE A 409 -53.50 -5.67 42.08
CA PHE A 409 -52.27 -6.40 41.73
C PHE A 409 -52.50 -7.89 41.43
N GLY A 410 -53.75 -8.36 41.46
CA GLY A 410 -54.10 -9.77 41.25
C GLY A 410 -53.84 -10.67 42.46
N TRP A 411 -53.59 -10.10 43.63
CA TRP A 411 -53.36 -10.85 44.87
C TRP A 411 -54.70 -11.19 45.55
N ASP A 412 -55.03 -12.48 45.70
CA ASP A 412 -56.32 -12.96 46.24
C ASP A 412 -56.40 -12.83 47.78
N ILE A 413 -56.41 -11.60 48.26
CA ILE A 413 -56.43 -11.27 49.69
C ILE A 413 -57.74 -11.70 50.38
N ILE A 414 -58.86 -11.65 49.64
CA ILE A 414 -60.22 -11.90 50.14
C ILE A 414 -60.38 -13.37 50.57
N SER A 415 -59.83 -14.30 49.79
CA SER A 415 -59.79 -15.73 50.13
C SER A 415 -59.01 -16.00 51.41
N HIS A 416 -57.89 -15.31 51.63
CA HIS A 416 -57.10 -15.45 52.86
C HIS A 416 -57.81 -14.89 54.10
N LEU A 417 -58.55 -13.78 53.97
CA LEU A 417 -59.39 -13.24 55.03
C LEU A 417 -60.49 -14.23 55.43
N ARG A 418 -61.25 -14.77 54.45
CA ARG A 418 -62.32 -15.75 54.71
C ARG A 418 -61.81 -17.04 55.35
N LYS A 419 -60.61 -17.50 54.95
CA LYS A 419 -59.94 -18.69 55.52
C LYS A 419 -59.30 -18.42 56.90
N GLY A 420 -59.38 -17.19 57.42
CA GLY A 420 -58.76 -16.80 58.68
C GLY A 420 -57.23 -16.83 58.66
N ARG A 421 -56.61 -16.89 57.46
CA ARG A 421 -55.15 -16.89 57.28
C ARG A 421 -54.56 -15.47 57.33
N LEU A 422 -55.35 -14.47 56.97
CA LEU A 422 -55.03 -13.07 57.14
C LEU A 422 -55.96 -12.43 58.17
N LYS A 423 -55.43 -11.56 59.03
CA LYS A 423 -56.21 -10.60 59.83
C LYS A 423 -55.75 -9.18 59.53
N ILE A 424 -56.63 -8.34 59.03
CA ILE A 424 -56.40 -6.89 58.95
C ILE A 424 -56.89 -6.27 60.26
N ILE A 425 -56.00 -5.57 60.97
CA ILE A 425 -56.29 -4.80 62.17
C ILE A 425 -56.38 -3.35 61.70
N ASP A 426 -57.58 -2.80 61.79
CA ASP A 426 -57.86 -1.44 61.37
C ASP A 426 -57.45 -0.44 62.46
N CYS A 427 -56.36 0.29 62.20
CA CYS A 427 -55.89 1.37 63.04
C CYS A 427 -56.23 2.76 62.45
N TYR A 428 -56.64 2.82 61.17
CA TYR A 428 -56.85 4.07 60.46
C TYR A 428 -58.22 4.68 60.73
N SER A 429 -59.29 3.88 60.78
CA SER A 429 -60.64 4.40 61.04
C SER A 429 -60.75 5.13 62.38
N GLY A 430 -60.09 4.59 63.41
CA GLY A 430 -59.97 5.23 64.73
C GLY A 430 -59.20 6.56 64.66
N LEU A 431 -58.11 6.64 63.89
CA LEU A 431 -57.36 7.88 63.67
C LEU A 431 -58.19 8.92 62.90
N ALA A 432 -58.99 8.47 61.93
CA ALA A 432 -59.81 9.32 61.08
C ALA A 432 -61.12 9.78 61.75
N GLY A 433 -61.38 9.37 63.00
CA GLY A 433 -62.60 9.71 63.73
C GLY A 433 -63.87 9.01 63.22
N GLN A 434 -63.73 7.96 62.41
CA GLN A 434 -64.84 7.14 61.93
C GLN A 434 -64.99 5.91 62.84
N GLY A 435 -65.86 6.03 63.84
CA GLY A 435 -65.93 5.16 65.02
C GLY A 435 -66.65 3.82 64.84
N GLU A 436 -66.23 2.96 63.92
CA GLU A 436 -66.61 1.53 63.88
C GLU A 436 -65.43 0.58 63.60
N GLY A 437 -64.18 1.05 63.69
CA GLY A 437 -62.98 0.21 63.54
C GLY A 437 -62.74 -0.76 64.71
N ALA A 438 -61.85 -1.75 64.51
CA ALA A 438 -61.50 -2.75 65.53
C ALA A 438 -60.83 -2.18 66.80
N ILE A 439 -60.43 -0.91 66.77
CA ILE A 439 -59.73 -0.20 67.85
C ILE A 439 -60.29 1.23 67.95
N LYS A 440 -60.70 1.63 69.17
CA LYS A 440 -61.28 2.95 69.45
C LYS A 440 -60.23 4.06 69.55
N ASP A 441 -59.07 3.74 70.14
CA ASP A 441 -57.91 4.64 70.20
C ASP A 441 -56.69 3.95 69.58
N PRO A 442 -56.25 4.36 68.39
CA PRO A 442 -55.10 3.80 67.68
C PRO A 442 -53.74 4.10 68.36
N SER A 443 -53.72 4.96 69.39
CA SER A 443 -52.59 5.20 70.29
C SER A 443 -52.55 4.21 71.46
N ASP A 444 -53.59 3.39 71.64
CA ASP A 444 -53.61 2.30 72.62
C ASP A 444 -52.80 1.10 72.11
N LEU A 445 -51.49 1.21 72.29
CA LEU A 445 -50.51 0.18 71.96
C LEU A 445 -50.76 -1.14 72.74
N THR A 446 -51.48 -1.08 73.86
CA THR A 446 -51.80 -2.27 74.67
C THR A 446 -52.85 -3.12 73.99
N GLU A 447 -53.95 -2.52 73.53
CA GLU A 447 -55.01 -3.22 72.79
C GLU A 447 -54.47 -3.85 71.51
N LEU A 448 -53.63 -3.12 70.76
CA LEU A 448 -52.93 -3.63 69.58
C LEU A 448 -52.09 -4.88 69.91
N ASN A 449 -51.30 -4.80 70.97
CA ASN A 449 -50.45 -5.89 71.42
C ASN A 449 -51.29 -7.11 71.83
N ILE A 450 -52.45 -6.92 72.48
CA ILE A 450 -53.39 -7.99 72.85
C ILE A 450 -53.94 -8.67 71.59
N GLN A 451 -54.45 -7.89 70.63
CA GLN A 451 -55.03 -8.44 69.40
C GLN A 451 -54.03 -9.24 68.57
N ILE A 452 -52.79 -8.76 68.48
CA ILE A 452 -51.73 -9.47 67.75
C ILE A 452 -51.30 -10.71 68.53
N THR A 453 -51.16 -10.62 69.85
CA THR A 453 -50.81 -11.78 70.69
C THR A 453 -51.88 -12.87 70.57
N ALA A 454 -53.16 -12.51 70.57
CA ALA A 454 -54.27 -13.42 70.35
C ALA A 454 -54.24 -14.05 68.94
N PHE A 455 -53.83 -13.28 67.92
CA PHE A 455 -53.65 -13.82 66.56
C PHE A 455 -52.46 -14.77 66.46
N ILE A 456 -51.32 -14.42 67.06
CA ILE A 456 -50.13 -15.27 67.12
C ILE A 456 -50.44 -16.60 67.81
N ALA A 457 -51.26 -16.59 68.87
CA ALA A 457 -51.67 -17.81 69.56
C ALA A 457 -52.43 -18.80 68.64
N LYS A 458 -53.14 -18.30 67.60
CA LYS A 458 -53.82 -19.17 66.62
C LYS A 458 -52.86 -19.99 65.75
N ALA A 459 -51.59 -19.57 65.66
CA ALA A 459 -50.59 -20.23 64.82
C ALA A 459 -50.09 -21.58 65.38
N LYS A 460 -50.44 -21.94 66.62
CA LYS A 460 -50.06 -23.21 67.27
C LYS A 460 -48.55 -23.51 67.14
N GLY A 461 -47.71 -22.49 67.28
CA GLY A 461 -46.24 -22.60 67.18
C GLY A 461 -45.67 -22.47 65.77
N GLY A 462 -46.50 -22.29 64.74
CA GLY A 462 -46.06 -21.97 63.38
C GLY A 462 -45.63 -20.51 63.19
N PRO A 463 -44.90 -20.20 62.09
CA PRO A 463 -44.43 -18.85 61.80
C PRO A 463 -45.60 -17.91 61.45
N VAL A 464 -45.58 -16.72 62.04
CA VAL A 464 -46.57 -15.66 61.80
C VAL A 464 -45.88 -14.42 61.23
N THR A 465 -46.38 -13.92 60.12
CA THR A 465 -45.89 -12.67 59.54
C THR A 465 -46.80 -11.51 59.96
N VAL A 466 -46.21 -10.44 60.45
CA VAL A 466 -46.94 -9.22 60.85
C VAL A 466 -46.38 -8.05 60.06
N VAL A 467 -47.23 -7.39 59.29
CA VAL A 467 -46.93 -6.13 58.61
C VAL A 467 -47.53 -4.97 59.41
N LEU A 468 -46.74 -3.94 59.66
CA LEU A 468 -47.16 -2.68 60.24
C LEU A 468 -46.95 -1.58 59.21
N ASP A 469 -48.04 -1.07 58.63
CA ASP A 469 -48.02 -0.07 57.56
C ASP A 469 -48.92 1.13 57.93
N SER A 470 -48.38 2.25 58.44
CA SER A 470 -46.97 2.55 58.74
C SER A 470 -46.71 2.91 60.20
N LEU A 471 -45.43 2.99 60.57
CA LEU A 471 -44.97 3.48 61.87
C LEU A 471 -45.25 4.98 62.06
N THR A 472 -45.49 5.72 60.97
CA THR A 472 -45.59 7.19 60.98
C THR A 472 -46.64 7.70 61.97
N PRO A 473 -47.89 7.18 61.97
CA PRO A 473 -48.91 7.69 62.88
C PRO A 473 -48.64 7.34 64.34
N ILE A 474 -47.94 6.23 64.62
CA ILE A 474 -47.55 5.85 65.98
C ILE A 474 -46.63 6.93 66.57
N PHE A 475 -45.56 7.30 65.85
CA PHE A 475 -44.62 8.34 66.33
C PHE A 475 -45.22 9.75 66.42
N ASN A 476 -46.36 9.99 65.75
CA ASN A 476 -47.11 11.24 65.88
C ASN A 476 -48.06 11.25 67.10
N GLY A 477 -48.52 10.09 67.55
CA GLY A 477 -49.53 9.95 68.61
C GLY A 477 -48.97 9.59 69.99
N VAL A 478 -47.78 8.98 70.07
CA VAL A 478 -47.17 8.53 71.34
C VAL A 478 -45.71 8.97 71.47
N ASP A 479 -45.20 9.01 72.70
CA ASP A 479 -43.80 9.34 72.95
C ASP A 479 -42.84 8.37 72.24
N GLU A 480 -41.73 8.90 71.69
CA GLU A 480 -40.74 8.13 70.92
C GLU A 480 -40.28 6.86 71.65
N LYS A 481 -40.02 6.96 72.96
CA LYS A 481 -39.58 5.82 73.79
C LYS A 481 -40.66 4.74 73.88
N GLN A 482 -41.92 5.13 73.99
CA GLN A 482 -43.05 4.19 74.06
C GLN A 482 -43.25 3.50 72.70
N ALA A 483 -43.18 4.27 71.60
CA ALA A 483 -43.25 3.73 70.24
C ALA A 483 -42.15 2.70 69.98
N ILE A 484 -40.89 3.03 70.27
CA ILE A 484 -39.75 2.12 70.08
C ILE A 484 -39.90 0.86 70.93
N ASN A 485 -40.27 0.99 72.21
CA ASN A 485 -40.47 -0.17 73.10
C ASN A 485 -41.59 -1.09 72.60
N PHE A 486 -42.69 -0.53 72.09
CA PHE A 486 -43.79 -1.29 71.51
C PHE A 486 -43.32 -2.06 70.26
N ILE A 487 -42.66 -1.36 69.32
CA ILE A 487 -42.11 -1.95 68.10
C ILE A 487 -41.13 -3.08 68.43
N GLN A 488 -40.24 -2.87 69.42
CA GLN A 488 -39.29 -3.87 69.88
C GLN A 488 -39.98 -5.11 70.46
N THR A 489 -40.97 -4.89 71.32
CA THR A 489 -41.71 -5.96 72.00
C THR A 489 -42.50 -6.79 70.99
N LEU A 490 -43.17 -6.12 70.06
CA LEU A 490 -43.94 -6.75 69.00
C LEU A 490 -43.03 -7.53 68.06
N GLY A 491 -41.94 -6.90 67.57
CA GLY A 491 -40.95 -7.55 66.73
C GLY A 491 -40.34 -8.79 67.40
N ALA A 492 -40.00 -8.72 68.69
CA ALA A 492 -39.48 -9.87 69.43
C ALA A 492 -40.48 -11.04 69.52
N LYS A 493 -41.77 -10.74 69.77
CA LYS A 493 -42.83 -11.76 69.81
C LYS A 493 -42.99 -12.46 68.45
N VAL A 494 -43.02 -11.68 67.37
CA VAL A 494 -43.16 -12.20 66.00
C VAL A 494 -41.94 -13.03 65.62
N LYS A 495 -40.73 -12.52 65.86
CA LYS A 495 -39.46 -13.22 65.61
C LYS A 495 -39.39 -14.57 66.33
N LYS A 496 -39.90 -14.65 67.57
CA LYS A 496 -39.94 -15.90 68.36
C LYS A 496 -40.77 -17.02 67.70
N THR A 497 -41.75 -16.67 66.85
CA THR A 497 -42.52 -17.65 66.08
C THR A 497 -41.75 -18.22 64.87
N GLY A 498 -40.59 -17.65 64.53
CA GLY A 498 -39.89 -17.92 63.27
C GLY A 498 -40.49 -17.19 62.05
N GLY A 499 -41.50 -16.35 62.26
CA GLY A 499 -42.10 -15.51 61.22
C GLY A 499 -41.34 -14.20 60.95
N LEU A 500 -41.99 -13.28 60.23
CA LEU A 500 -41.40 -12.01 59.80
C LEU A 500 -42.15 -10.82 60.39
N PHE A 501 -41.44 -9.84 60.93
CA PHE A 501 -42.03 -8.56 61.30
C PHE A 501 -41.61 -7.51 60.28
N ILE A 502 -42.55 -6.98 59.50
CA ILE A 502 -42.27 -6.02 58.43
C ILE A 502 -42.89 -4.69 58.83
N GLU A 503 -42.10 -3.64 58.86
CA GLU A 503 -42.54 -2.32 59.28
C GLU A 503 -42.20 -1.28 58.22
N THR A 504 -43.11 -0.33 57.97
CA THR A 504 -42.86 0.75 57.01
C THR A 504 -42.71 2.08 57.72
N ALA A 505 -41.77 2.91 57.26
CA ALA A 505 -41.57 4.25 57.77
C ALA A 505 -41.24 5.22 56.64
N SER A 506 -41.76 6.44 56.72
CA SER A 506 -41.44 7.51 55.77
C SER A 506 -40.30 8.38 56.29
N LYS A 507 -39.26 8.60 55.46
CA LYS A 507 -38.15 9.51 55.80
C LYS A 507 -38.71 10.93 56.03
N GLY A 508 -38.29 11.58 57.11
CA GLY A 508 -38.77 12.91 57.51
C GLY A 508 -40.14 12.93 58.19
N ALA A 509 -40.83 11.79 58.30
CA ALA A 509 -42.12 11.69 59.00
C ALA A 509 -41.98 11.04 60.39
N ILE A 510 -40.82 10.45 60.70
CA ILE A 510 -40.41 10.03 62.03
C ILE A 510 -39.12 10.79 62.41
N PRO A 511 -38.86 11.05 63.70
CA PRO A 511 -37.62 11.69 64.13
C PRO A 511 -36.38 10.92 63.64
N ASP A 512 -35.32 11.63 63.25
CA ASP A 512 -34.10 11.01 62.71
C ASP A 512 -33.44 10.05 63.71
N ASP A 513 -33.43 10.42 65.00
CA ASP A 513 -32.93 9.59 66.09
C ASP A 513 -33.72 8.28 66.22
N ALA A 514 -35.05 8.36 66.10
CA ALA A 514 -35.92 7.19 66.12
C ALA A 514 -35.66 6.30 64.89
N ALA A 515 -35.53 6.89 63.70
CA ALA A 515 -35.20 6.18 62.46
C ALA A 515 -33.83 5.48 62.56
N ALA A 516 -32.83 6.11 63.18
CA ALA A 516 -31.52 5.50 63.41
C ALA A 516 -31.58 4.31 64.38
N LYS A 517 -32.33 4.45 65.49
CA LYS A 517 -32.57 3.35 66.44
C LYS A 517 -33.28 2.17 65.77
N LEU A 518 -34.35 2.43 64.99
CA LEU A 518 -35.08 1.40 64.26
C LEU A 518 -34.20 0.67 63.24
N ARG A 519 -33.39 1.39 62.45
CA ARG A 519 -32.41 0.76 61.53
C ARG A 519 -31.43 -0.16 62.26
N THR A 520 -31.03 0.21 63.48
CA THR A 520 -30.12 -0.58 64.31
C THR A 520 -30.81 -1.85 64.82
N MET A 521 -32.07 -1.73 65.26
CA MET A 521 -32.87 -2.82 65.82
C MET A 521 -33.39 -3.81 64.77
N ALA A 522 -33.63 -3.36 63.54
CA ALA A 522 -34.08 -4.21 62.44
C ALA A 522 -32.98 -5.19 61.99
N ASP A 523 -33.34 -6.45 61.72
CA ASP A 523 -32.41 -7.43 61.15
C ASP A 523 -32.23 -7.20 59.63
N GLY A 524 -33.18 -6.55 58.97
CA GLY A 524 -33.08 -6.15 57.57
C GLY A 524 -33.59 -4.72 57.38
N VAL A 525 -32.91 -3.96 56.52
CA VAL A 525 -33.33 -2.61 56.13
C VAL A 525 -33.35 -2.55 54.60
N ILE A 526 -34.49 -2.17 54.04
CA ILE A 526 -34.68 -1.93 52.60
C ILE A 526 -35.04 -0.47 52.43
N GLU A 527 -34.22 0.27 51.68
CA GLU A 527 -34.43 1.70 51.43
C GLU A 527 -35.00 1.95 50.03
N LEU A 528 -36.07 2.74 49.96
CA LEU A 528 -36.73 3.15 48.71
C LEU A 528 -36.61 4.67 48.54
N GLY A 529 -35.90 5.09 47.51
CA GLY A 529 -35.69 6.50 47.19
C GLY A 529 -36.38 6.94 45.90
N ILE A 530 -36.77 8.22 45.82
CA ILE A 530 -37.24 8.86 44.58
C ILE A 530 -36.26 9.95 44.18
N VAL A 531 -35.66 9.83 43.00
CA VAL A 531 -34.88 10.91 42.39
C VAL A 531 -35.69 11.50 41.23
N ARG A 532 -35.94 12.82 41.29
CA ARG A 532 -36.59 13.56 40.21
C ARG A 532 -35.54 14.10 39.25
N SER A 533 -35.59 13.70 37.99
CA SER A 533 -34.69 14.19 36.94
C SER A 533 -35.46 14.44 35.65
N ARG A 534 -35.27 15.62 35.05
CA ARG A 534 -35.89 16.02 33.76
C ARG A 534 -37.40 15.76 33.68
N GLY A 535 -38.13 16.07 34.76
CA GLY A 535 -39.58 15.89 34.84
C GLY A 535 -40.07 14.44 35.04
N LYS A 536 -39.17 13.46 35.19
CA LYS A 536 -39.52 12.07 35.49
C LYS A 536 -39.02 11.68 36.88
N SER A 537 -39.89 11.04 37.66
CA SER A 537 -39.55 10.44 38.95
C SER A 537 -39.00 9.03 38.72
N HIS A 538 -37.75 8.80 39.11
CA HIS A 538 -37.10 7.51 39.07
C HIS A 538 -37.04 6.94 40.50
N ARG A 539 -37.62 5.75 40.69
CA ARG A 539 -37.57 5.03 41.97
C ARG A 539 -36.36 4.11 42.00
N PHE A 540 -35.71 4.06 43.15
CA PHE A 540 -34.56 3.20 43.40
C PHE A 540 -34.75 2.44 44.71
N LEU A 541 -34.32 1.19 44.73
CA LEU A 541 -34.32 0.34 45.91
C LEU A 541 -32.88 -0.05 46.22
N SER A 542 -32.50 0.00 47.48
CA SER A 542 -31.25 -0.56 47.99
C SER A 542 -31.51 -1.39 49.24
N VAL A 543 -30.61 -2.35 49.50
CA VAL A 543 -30.65 -3.17 50.70
C VAL A 543 -29.40 -2.83 51.52
N PRO A 544 -29.43 -1.79 52.37
CA PRO A 544 -28.25 -1.42 53.17
C PRO A 544 -27.91 -2.45 54.25
N LYS A 545 -28.89 -3.22 54.74
CA LYS A 545 -28.68 -4.22 55.80
C LYS A 545 -29.55 -5.45 55.55
N MET A 546 -28.95 -6.64 55.64
CA MET A 546 -29.69 -7.90 55.78
C MET A 546 -28.81 -8.86 56.57
N GLU A 547 -29.14 -9.09 57.84
CA GLU A 547 -28.40 -9.98 58.71
C GLU A 547 -28.34 -11.41 58.13
N ARG A 548 -27.25 -12.13 58.41
CA ARG A 548 -27.00 -13.51 57.97
C ARG A 548 -26.90 -13.71 56.44
N ARG A 549 -26.75 -12.64 55.65
CA ARG A 549 -26.65 -12.69 54.18
C ARG A 549 -25.47 -11.85 53.65
N ARG A 550 -24.97 -12.22 52.48
CA ARG A 550 -24.18 -11.31 51.64
C ARG A 550 -25.13 -10.56 50.72
N ILE A 551 -25.19 -9.24 50.89
CA ILE A 551 -26.09 -8.36 50.12
C ILE A 551 -25.36 -7.70 48.96
N SER A 552 -26.12 -7.29 47.94
CA SER A 552 -25.63 -6.36 46.93
C SER A 552 -25.58 -4.94 47.51
N SER A 553 -24.47 -4.24 47.32
CA SER A 553 -24.33 -2.81 47.65
C SER A 553 -25.00 -1.89 46.64
N ASP A 554 -25.52 -2.42 45.54
CA ASP A 554 -25.99 -1.63 44.41
C ASP A 554 -27.42 -1.12 44.66
N SER A 555 -27.68 0.14 44.28
CA SER A 555 -29.05 0.64 44.16
C SER A 555 -29.60 0.29 42.78
N VAL A 556 -30.80 -0.28 42.73
CA VAL A 556 -31.43 -0.72 41.48
C VAL A 556 -32.69 0.09 41.23
N SER A 557 -32.85 0.56 39.99
CA SER A 557 -34.07 1.27 39.61
C SER A 557 -35.23 0.29 39.47
N PHE A 558 -36.40 0.63 39.98
CA PHE A 558 -37.59 -0.19 39.84
C PHE A 558 -38.80 0.62 39.37
N GLN A 559 -39.80 -0.10 38.86
CA GLN A 559 -41.11 0.40 38.48
C GLN A 559 -42.18 -0.45 39.16
N ILE A 560 -43.32 0.16 39.44
CA ILE A 560 -44.49 -0.54 40.00
C ILE A 560 -45.45 -0.72 38.83
N ASP A 561 -45.58 -1.95 38.37
CA ASP A 561 -46.48 -2.38 37.30
C ASP A 561 -47.74 -2.94 37.93
N ARG A 562 -48.92 -2.50 37.47
CA ARG A 562 -50.21 -2.92 38.07
C ARG A 562 -50.48 -4.42 37.94
N THR A 563 -49.89 -5.08 36.96
CA THR A 563 -50.11 -6.52 36.73
C THR A 563 -48.99 -7.40 37.26
N ARG A 564 -47.77 -6.86 37.38
CA ARG A 564 -46.56 -7.63 37.74
C ARG A 564 -45.96 -7.23 39.10
N GLY A 565 -46.51 -6.23 39.77
CA GLY A 565 -45.96 -5.69 41.02
C GLY A 565 -44.64 -4.96 40.78
N PHE A 566 -43.65 -5.19 41.65
CA PHE A 566 -42.31 -4.61 41.50
C PHE A 566 -41.53 -5.22 40.33
N VAL A 567 -41.10 -4.36 39.40
CA VAL A 567 -40.27 -4.72 38.25
C VAL A 567 -38.97 -3.93 38.29
N PHE A 568 -37.84 -4.62 38.33
CA PHE A 568 -36.51 -4.03 38.42
C PHE A 568 -35.90 -3.82 37.02
N ARG A 569 -35.28 -2.66 36.81
CA ARG A 569 -34.50 -2.35 35.60
C ARG A 569 -33.05 -2.68 35.83
N VAL A 570 -32.57 -3.69 35.13
CA VAL A 570 -31.18 -4.18 35.26
C VAL A 570 -30.48 -4.18 33.91
N SER A 571 -29.14 -4.12 33.94
CA SER A 571 -28.31 -4.24 32.74
C SER A 571 -28.18 -5.71 32.34
N ARG A 572 -28.39 -6.03 31.04
CA ARG A 572 -28.26 -7.39 30.50
C ARG A 572 -26.80 -7.88 30.55
N PHE A 573 -25.83 -6.99 30.35
CA PHE A 573 -24.40 -7.33 30.48
C PHE A 573 -23.99 -7.66 31.92
N SER A 574 -24.57 -6.99 32.93
CA SER A 574 -24.34 -7.31 34.35
C SER A 574 -24.81 -8.73 34.69
N LEU A 575 -26.01 -9.12 34.23
CA LEU A 575 -26.56 -10.46 34.44
C LEU A 575 -25.74 -11.56 33.76
N LEU A 576 -25.30 -11.33 32.52
CA LEU A 576 -24.45 -12.26 31.78
C LEU A 576 -23.10 -12.46 32.46
N LYS A 577 -22.45 -11.39 32.91
CA LYS A 577 -21.18 -11.46 33.63
C LYS A 577 -21.33 -12.25 34.93
N LYS A 578 -22.43 -12.06 35.66
CA LYS A 578 -22.74 -12.80 36.90
C LYS A 578 -22.98 -14.30 36.63
N ARG A 579 -23.78 -14.65 35.61
CA ARG A 579 -24.02 -16.06 35.21
C ARG A 579 -22.74 -16.77 34.75
N VAL A 580 -21.89 -16.09 33.98
CA VAL A 580 -20.60 -16.65 33.55
C VAL A 580 -19.68 -16.86 34.75
N PHE A 581 -19.66 -15.93 35.70
CA PHE A 581 -18.89 -16.07 36.93
C PHE A 581 -19.39 -17.21 37.81
N ASP A 582 -20.71 -17.38 37.94
CA ASP A 582 -21.32 -18.48 38.70
C ASP A 582 -21.07 -19.85 38.04
N LEU A 583 -21.09 -19.94 36.70
CA LEU A 583 -20.72 -21.14 35.93
C LEU A 583 -19.25 -21.52 36.12
N LEU A 584 -18.35 -20.53 36.13
CA LEU A 584 -16.92 -20.75 36.38
C LEU A 584 -16.64 -21.14 37.83
N ALA A 585 -17.39 -20.60 38.79
CA ALA A 585 -17.30 -20.98 40.19
C ALA A 585 -17.78 -22.43 40.43
N GLN A 586 -18.82 -22.90 39.74
CA GLN A 586 -19.25 -24.30 39.78
C GLN A 586 -18.22 -25.26 39.16
N HIS A 587 -17.54 -24.87 38.09
CA HIS A 587 -16.46 -25.67 37.50
C HIS A 587 -15.21 -25.79 38.39
N HIS A 588 -14.92 -24.77 39.22
CA HIS A 588 -13.79 -24.82 40.14
C HIS A 588 -14.00 -25.75 41.35
N ILE A 589 -15.25 -26.00 41.75
CA ILE A 589 -15.58 -26.93 42.86
C ILE A 589 -15.52 -28.39 42.39
N LEU A 590 -15.74 -28.67 41.10
CA LEU A 590 -15.62 -30.02 40.52
C LEU A 590 -14.16 -30.44 40.23
N ARG A 591 -13.19 -29.52 40.32
CA ARG A 591 -11.75 -29.82 40.15
C ARG A 591 -11.00 -30.05 41.47
N SER A 592 -11.62 -29.87 42.63
CA SER A 592 -10.96 -30.10 43.93
C SER A 592 -11.20 -31.48 44.55
N THR A 593 -11.76 -32.43 43.80
CA THR A 593 -11.91 -33.83 44.24
C THR A 593 -11.34 -34.81 43.23
N GLU A 594 -10.02 -34.82 43.09
CA GLU A 594 -9.25 -36.02 42.69
C GLU A 594 -7.86 -35.98 43.35
N PRO A 595 -7.38 -37.08 43.98
CA PRO A 595 -6.18 -37.05 44.80
C PRO A 595 -4.90 -37.44 44.04
N GLY A 596 -3.87 -36.62 44.21
CA GLY A 596 -2.49 -37.09 44.32
C GLY A 596 -1.66 -37.20 43.05
N GLU A 597 -0.80 -36.21 42.81
CA GLU A 597 0.51 -36.48 42.23
C GLU A 597 1.56 -35.53 42.85
N ARG A 598 2.63 -36.14 43.37
CA ARG A 598 3.71 -35.50 44.12
C ARG A 598 4.54 -34.59 43.19
N LYS A 599 4.67 -33.30 43.54
CA LYS A 599 5.74 -32.44 43.02
C LYS A 599 7.08 -32.80 43.69
N PRO A 600 8.21 -32.86 42.96
CA PRO A 600 9.52 -32.96 43.57
C PRO A 600 9.93 -31.63 44.22
N ALA A 601 10.65 -31.74 45.34
CA ALA A 601 11.11 -30.62 46.17
C ALA A 601 12.16 -29.74 45.44
N PRO A 602 12.20 -28.41 45.72
CA PRO A 602 13.23 -27.53 45.19
C PRO A 602 14.56 -27.72 45.95
N GLN A 603 15.67 -27.83 45.20
CA GLN A 603 17.03 -27.77 45.75
C GLN A 603 17.37 -26.33 46.22
N PRO A 604 18.13 -26.17 47.32
CA PRO A 604 18.41 -24.87 47.91
C PRO A 604 19.51 -24.10 47.16
N SER A 605 19.22 -22.85 46.78
CA SER A 605 20.23 -21.89 46.33
C SER A 605 21.03 -21.36 47.53
N LYS A 606 22.34 -21.55 47.48
CA LYS A 606 23.30 -20.91 48.39
C LYS A 606 23.49 -19.46 47.97
N GLY A 607 23.41 -18.54 48.93
CA GLY A 607 24.03 -17.22 48.88
C GLY A 607 24.45 -16.80 50.29
N PRO A 608 25.19 -15.69 50.46
CA PRO A 608 26.43 -15.26 49.82
C PRO A 608 27.61 -15.27 50.85
N PRO A 609 28.88 -15.04 50.48
CA PRO A 609 29.90 -14.68 51.47
C PRO A 609 30.02 -13.16 51.61
N ASN A 610 30.01 -12.72 52.87
CA ASN A 610 30.37 -11.40 53.36
C ASN A 610 31.69 -10.89 52.76
N ARG A 611 31.74 -9.60 52.41
CA ARG A 611 32.96 -8.79 52.49
C ARG A 611 32.70 -7.51 53.28
N LEU A 612 33.41 -7.42 54.40
CA LEU A 612 33.72 -6.20 55.13
C LEU A 612 34.56 -5.26 54.26
N ARG A 613 34.09 -4.03 54.05
CA ARG A 613 34.73 -2.77 54.46
C ARG A 613 33.91 -1.58 54.02
#